data_AF-A0A094YI30-F1
#
_entry.id   AF-A0A094YI30-F1
#
_cell.length_a   1.000
_cell.length_b   1.000
_cell.length_c   1.000
_cell.angle_alpha   90.00
_cell.angle_beta   90.00
_cell.angle_gamma   90.00
#
_symmetry.space_group_name_H-M   'P 1'
#
loop_
_entity.id
_entity.type
_entity.pdbx_description
1 polymer ?
#
loop_
_entity_poly.entity_id
_entity_poly.type
_entity_poly.pdbx_seq_one_letter_code
_entity_poly.pdbx_strand_id
1 'polypeptide(L)' 'MVRPAIEWRELDGTLRRMDRAGLSIKRQARKLQVSERAVYQRRSALGLGRKRKNQEPTAHA' A
#
# COMPACT_ATOMS: atom_id res chain seq x y z
N MET A 1 9.56 25.79 0.27
CA MET A 1 9.44 24.86 -0.88
C MET A 1 8.14 24.09 -0.75
N VAL A 2 7.14 24.45 -1.54
CA VAL A 2 5.88 23.69 -1.65
C VAL A 2 6.21 22.45 -2.49
N ARG A 3 6.35 21.28 -1.85
CA ARG A 3 6.44 20.01 -2.58
C ARG A 3 5.12 19.85 -3.35
N PRO A 4 5.15 19.60 -4.67
CA PRO A 4 3.92 19.30 -5.40
C PRO A 4 3.23 18.12 -4.71
N ALA A 5 1.91 18.24 -4.51
CA ALA A 5 1.12 17.16 -3.96
C ALA A 5 1.29 15.94 -4.87
N ILE A 6 1.67 14.80 -4.30
CA ILE A 6 1.77 13.56 -5.06
C ILE A 6 0.34 13.17 -5.48
N GLU A 7 0.11 13.05 -6.78
CA GLU A 7 -1.16 12.59 -7.35
C GLU A 7 -1.34 11.09 -7.11
N TRP A 8 -1.74 10.74 -5.89
CA TRP A 8 -1.86 9.35 -5.46
C TRP A 8 -2.89 8.55 -6.25
N ARG A 9 -3.93 9.20 -6.79
CA ARG A 9 -4.99 8.51 -7.55
C ARG A 9 -4.42 7.74 -8.75
N GLU A 10 -3.46 8.32 -9.44
CA GLU A 10 -2.79 7.67 -10.59
C GLU A 10 -1.86 6.53 -10.14
N LEU A 11 -1.26 6.69 -8.95
CA LEU A 11 -0.31 5.73 -8.39
C LEU A 11 -0.99 4.53 -7.70
N ASP A 12 -2.26 4.63 -7.33
CA ASP A 12 -3.00 3.57 -6.63
C ASP A 12 -3.02 2.25 -7.41
N GLY A 13 -3.25 2.32 -8.73
CA GLY A 13 -3.23 1.13 -9.59
C GLY A 13 -1.85 0.47 -9.59
N THR A 14 -0.79 1.29 -9.60
CA THR A 14 0.59 0.83 -9.53
C THR A 14 0.91 0.23 -8.16
N LEU A 15 0.50 0.85 -7.06
CA LEU A 15 0.67 0.31 -5.71
C LEU A 15 -0.02 -1.05 -5.55
N ARG A 16 -1.23 -1.22 -6.08
CA ARG A 16 -1.94 -2.52 -6.09
C ARG A 16 -1.17 -3.58 -6.88
N ARG A 17 -0.66 -3.26 -8.07
CA ARG A 17 0.17 -4.19 -8.87
C ARG A 17 1.46 -4.57 -8.13
N MET A 18 2.12 -3.58 -7.51
CA MET A 18 3.35 -3.82 -6.76
C MET A 18 3.11 -4.66 -5.49
N ASP A 19 1.99 -4.45 -4.80
CA ASP A 19 1.57 -5.26 -3.65
C ASP A 19 1.30 -6.71 -4.06
N ARG A 20 0.56 -6.94 -5.15
CA ARG A 20 0.34 -8.29 -5.72
C ARG A 20 1.64 -8.97 -6.15
N ALA A 21 2.60 -8.20 -6.66
CA ALA A 21 3.93 -8.71 -7.00
C ALA A 21 4.83 -8.97 -5.78
N GLY A 22 4.34 -8.75 -4.54
CA GLY A 22 5.09 -8.98 -3.31
C GLY A 22 6.20 -7.96 -3.05
N LEU A 23 6.17 -6.79 -3.68
CA LEU A 23 7.22 -5.78 -3.49
C LEU A 23 7.13 -5.14 -2.10
N SER A 24 8.27 -5.07 -1.42
CA SER A 24 8.41 -4.39 -0.13
C SER A 24 8.18 -2.88 -0.26
N ILE A 25 7.71 -2.24 0.82
CA ILE A 25 7.46 -0.80 0.88
C ILE A 25 8.70 0.00 0.45
N LYS A 26 9.90 -0.41 0.90
CA LYS A 26 11.18 0.19 0.51
C LYS A 26 11.46 0.14 -1.00
N ARG A 27 11.10 -0.97 -1.67
CA ARG A 27 11.22 -1.07 -3.13
C ARG A 27 10.18 -0.21 -3.86
N GLN A 28 8.96 -0.16 -3.35
CA GLN A 28 7.89 0.67 -3.91
C GLN A 28 8.25 2.17 -3.81
N ALA A 29 8.71 2.61 -2.64
CA ALA A 29 9.13 3.99 -2.39
C ALA A 29 10.26 4.43 -3.33
N ARG A 30 11.29 3.58 -3.50
CA ARG A 30 12.38 3.85 -4.45
C ARG A 30 11.89 3.95 -5.89
N LYS A 31 11.00 3.05 -6.32
CA LYS A 31 10.48 3.03 -7.69
C LYS A 31 9.54 4.20 -7.99
N LEU A 32 8.80 4.66 -6.99
CA LEU A 32 7.88 5.80 -7.09
C LEU A 32 8.55 7.13 -6.74
N GLN A 33 9.83 7.13 -6.32
CA GLN A 33 10.58 8.31 -5.86
C GLN A 33 9.88 9.10 -4.75
N VAL A 34 9.18 8.40 -3.86
CA VAL A 34 8.46 8.97 -2.71
C VAL A 34 9.02 8.40 -1.40
N SER A 35 8.63 8.99 -0.27
CA SER A 35 9.04 8.47 1.03
C SER A 35 8.34 7.14 1.35
N GLU A 36 9.04 6.25 2.05
CA GLU A 36 8.46 5.00 2.55
C GLU A 36 7.22 5.23 3.41
N ARG A 37 7.23 6.30 4.22
CA ARG A 37 6.11 6.70 5.06
C ARG A 37 4.86 7.05 4.24
N ALA A 38 5.02 7.74 3.11
CA ALA A 38 3.89 8.09 2.27
C ALA A 38 3.30 6.85 1.56
N VAL A 39 4.16 5.93 1.11
CA VAL A 39 3.72 4.62 0.58
C VAL A 39 2.99 3.82 1.65
N TYR A 40 3.51 3.77 2.87
CA TYR A 40 2.88 3.08 3.99
C TYR A 40 1.48 3.64 4.28
N GLN A 41 1.36 4.96 4.43
CA GLN A 41 0.06 5.62 4.66
C GLN A 41 -0.92 5.32 3.52
N ARG A 42 -0.47 5.41 2.26
CA ARG A 42 -1.33 5.15 1.12
C ARG A 42 -1.76 3.68 1.03
N ARG A 43 -0.84 2.74 1.24
CA ARG A 43 -1.17 1.30 1.28
C ARG A 43 -2.18 0.98 2.37
N SER A 44 -2.01 1.57 3.55
CA SER A 44 -2.99 1.42 4.65
C SER A 44 -4.37 1.91 4.24
N ALA A 45 -4.47 3.09 3.61
CA ALA A 45 -5.72 3.63 3.08
C ALA A 45 -6.35 2.76 1.97
N LEU A 46 -5.52 2.10 1.16
CA LEU A 46 -5.95 1.16 0.12
C LEU A 46 -6.23 -0.26 0.65
N GLY A 47 -6.00 -0.52 1.94
CA GLY A 47 -6.11 -1.86 2.53
C GLY A 47 -5.03 -2.86 2.06
N LEU A 48 -3.95 -2.38 1.43
CA LEU A 48 -2.84 -3.19 0.93
C LEU A 48 -1.85 -3.51 2.05
N GLY A 49 -1.45 -4.77 2.18
CA GLY A 49 -0.54 -5.21 3.24
C GLY A 49 -1.22 -5.58 4.57
N ARG A 50 -2.56 -5.46 4.69
CA ARG A 50 -3.27 -6.27 5.69
C ARG A 50 -3.26 -7.70 5.18
N LYS A 51 -2.47 -8.58 5.82
CA LYS A 51 -2.84 -10.01 5.81
C LYS A 51 -4.31 -10.02 6.18
N ARG A 52 -5.18 -10.49 5.28
CA ARG A 52 -6.46 -11.03 5.70
C ARG A 52 -6.08 -12.13 6.69
N LYS A 53 -6.01 -11.80 7.98
CA LYS A 53 -6.27 -12.79 9.01
C LYS A 53 -7.64 -13.27 8.60
N ASN A 54 -7.73 -14.49 8.08
CA ASN A 54 -8.97 -15.24 8.13
C ASN A 54 -9.51 -15.00 9.54
N GLN A 55 -10.52 -14.15 9.67
CA GLN A 55 -11.51 -14.35 10.69
C GLN A 55 -12.17 -15.63 10.26
N GLU A 56 -11.61 -16.76 10.72
CA GLU A 56 -12.36 -17.99 10.76
C GLU A 56 -13.65 -17.65 11.53
N PRO A 57 -14.84 -17.97 11.00
CA PRO A 57 -16.02 -17.91 11.82
C PRO A 57 -15.83 -19.00 12.87
N THR A 58 -15.53 -18.60 14.11
CA THR A 58 -15.72 -19.45 15.28
C THR A 58 -17.22 -19.70 15.42
N ALA A 59 -17.75 -20.61 14.61
CA ALA A 59 -19.05 -21.22 14.80
C ALA A 59 -18.85 -22.34 15.83
N HIS A 60 -18.97 -21.99 17.10
CA HIS A 60 -19.35 -22.94 18.13
C HIS A 60 -20.85 -22.77 18.36
N ALA A 61 -21.63 -23.74 17.87
CA ALA A 61 -22.99 -24.04 18.32
C ALA A 61 -23.13 -25.56 18.31
#